data_AF-A0A2G2HDT7-F1
#
_entry.id   AF-A0A2G2HDT7-F1
#
_cell.length_a   1.000
_cell.length_b   1.000
_cell.length_c   1.000
_cell.angle_alpha   90.00
_cell.angle_beta   90.00
_cell.angle_gamma   90.00
#
_symmetry.space_group_name_H-M   'P 1'
#
loop_
_entity.id
_entity.type
_entity.pdbx_description
1 polymer ?
#
loop_
_entity_poly.entity_id
_entity_poly.type
_entity_poly.pdbx_seq_one_letter_code
_entity_poly.pdbx_strand_id
1 'polypeptide(L)'
;MTKVEELKELLTQDIIVDLEDYIDELFELVAKKNDTIDTKEELKNMQELQSDFREMLKDIEKGEMDEEEAAEIIEELEEMKQEDEDLEED
;
A
#
# COMPACT_ATOMS: atom_id res chain seq x y z
N MET A 1 -17.19 14.21 0.72
CA MET A 1 -15.94 13.51 0.45
C MET A 1 -15.78 13.50 -1.04
N THR A 2 -14.72 14.14 -1.55
CA THR A 2 -14.33 14.02 -2.95
C THR A 2 -13.55 12.73 -3.16
N LYS A 3 -13.33 12.29 -4.41
CA LYS A 3 -12.55 11.08 -4.70
C LYS A 3 -11.10 11.20 -4.23
N VAL A 4 -10.53 12.39 -4.35
CA VAL A 4 -9.20 12.69 -3.79
C VAL A 4 -9.17 12.56 -2.26
N GLU A 5 -10.22 13.02 -1.56
CA GLU A 5 -10.32 12.86 -0.10
C GLU A 5 -10.51 11.39 0.32
N GLU A 6 -11.31 10.64 -0.44
CA GLU A 6 -11.55 9.21 -0.24
C GLU A 6 -10.27 8.39 -0.43
N LEU A 7 -9.53 8.63 -1.52
CA LEU A 7 -8.24 7.98 -1.77
C LEU A 7 -7.23 8.31 -0.68
N LYS A 8 -7.18 9.57 -0.21
CA LYS A 8 -6.30 9.95 0.89
C LYS A 8 -6.62 9.17 2.17
N GLU A 9 -7.89 9.02 2.51
CA GLU A 9 -8.30 8.23 3.68
C GLU A 9 -7.94 6.76 3.50
N LEU A 10 -8.26 6.15 2.36
CA LEU A 10 -7.91 4.75 2.05
C LEU A 10 -6.40 4.48 2.18
N LEU A 11 -5.57 5.35 1.59
CA LEU A 11 -4.11 5.20 1.67
C LEU A 11 -3.59 5.35 3.10
N THR A 12 -4.11 6.29 3.88
CA THR A 12 -3.56 6.62 5.21
C THR A 12 -4.14 5.80 6.37
N GLN A 13 -5.35 5.28 6.23
CA GLN A 13 -6.02 4.49 7.27
C GLN A 13 -5.85 3.00 7.08
N ASP A 14 -5.77 2.53 5.82
CA ASP A 14 -5.72 1.11 5.50
C ASP A 14 -4.39 0.75 4.83
N ILE A 15 -4.20 1.11 3.55
CA ILE A 15 -3.14 0.54 2.70
C ILE A 15 -1.74 0.74 3.29
N ILE A 16 -1.37 1.97 3.68
CA ILE A 16 -0.04 2.24 4.22
C ILE A 16 0.14 1.62 5.61
N VAL A 17 -0.92 1.54 6.41
CA VAL A 17 -0.87 0.93 7.74
C VAL A 17 -0.61 -0.57 7.61
N ASP A 18 -1.33 -1.25 6.73
CA ASP A 18 -1.15 -2.68 6.46
C ASP A 18 0.26 -2.97 5.91
N LEU A 19 0.76 -2.12 5.01
CA LEU A 19 2.14 -2.22 4.52
C LEU A 19 3.17 -1.99 5.62
N GLU A 20 2.95 -1.03 6.52
CA GLU A 20 3.85 -0.78 7.65
C GLU A 20 3.95 -1.98 8.58
N ASP A 21 2.82 -2.57 8.94
CA ASP A 21 2.77 -3.76 9.79
C ASP A 21 3.51 -4.94 9.12
N TYR A 22 3.29 -5.17 7.83
CA TYR A 22 3.98 -6.24 7.10
C TYR A 22 5.50 -5.98 6.95
N ILE A 23 5.89 -4.73 6.67
CA ILE A 23 7.31 -4.33 6.60
C ILE A 23 7.98 -4.56 7.96
N ASP A 24 7.32 -4.23 9.07
CA ASP A 24 7.85 -4.43 10.42
C ASP A 24 8.04 -5.92 10.73
N GLU A 25 7.10 -6.78 10.33
CA GLU A 25 7.25 -8.25 10.45
C GLU A 25 8.45 -8.77 9.66
N LEU A 26 8.59 -8.36 8.40
CA LEU A 26 9.73 -8.73 7.55
C LEU A 26 11.06 -8.21 8.14
N PHE A 27 11.05 -6.99 8.68
CA PHE A 27 12.22 -6.40 9.33
C PHE A 27 12.61 -7.19 10.59
N GLU A 28 11.65 -7.63 11.40
CA GLU A 28 11.92 -8.49 12.55
C GLU A 28 12.54 -9.83 12.15
N LEU A 29 12.09 -10.45 11.06
CA LEU A 29 12.64 -11.70 10.54
C LEU A 29 14.11 -11.52 10.13
N VAL A 30 14.39 -10.43 9.40
CA VAL A 30 15.76 -10.05 8.99
C VAL A 30 16.64 -9.76 10.21
N ALA A 31 16.12 -9.03 11.20
CA ALA A 31 16.86 -8.70 12.41
C ALA A 31 17.22 -9.94 13.26
N LYS A 32 16.32 -10.94 13.30
CA LYS A 32 16.54 -12.22 14.01
C LYS A 32 17.55 -13.13 13.31
N LYS A 33 18.07 -12.77 12.12
CA LYS A 33 18.93 -13.61 11.27
C LYS A 33 18.31 -14.97 10.93
N ASN A 34 16.99 -15.03 10.94
CA ASN A 34 16.19 -16.19 10.55
C ASN A 34 15.64 -16.02 9.12
N ASP A 35 16.26 -15.14 8.34
CA ASP A 35 15.82 -14.68 7.04
C ASP A 35 16.54 -15.37 5.88
N THR A 36 15.86 -15.47 4.75
CA THR A 36 16.44 -15.90 3.47
C THR A 36 16.81 -14.68 2.61
N ILE A 37 17.47 -14.91 1.47
CA ILE A 37 17.66 -13.85 0.46
C ILE A 37 16.29 -13.31 0.04
N ASP A 38 15.32 -14.21 -0.15
CA ASP A 38 13.95 -13.88 -0.54
C ASP A 38 13.27 -12.94 0.46
N THR A 39 13.44 -13.13 1.78
CA THR A 39 12.87 -12.22 2.80
C THR A 39 13.41 -10.80 2.68
N LYS A 40 14.69 -10.63 2.32
CA LYS A 40 15.29 -9.30 2.15
C LYS A 40 14.83 -8.61 0.87
N GLU A 41 14.68 -9.38 -0.20
CA GLU A 41 14.14 -8.87 -1.45
C GLU A 41 12.68 -8.45 -1.26
N GLU A 42 11.89 -9.26 -0.57
CA GLU A 42 10.50 -8.94 -0.23
C GLU A 42 10.40 -7.68 0.63
N LEU A 43 11.21 -7.57 1.69
CA LEU A 43 11.28 -6.35 2.52
C LEU A 43 11.60 -5.11 1.68
N LYS A 44 12.52 -5.23 0.71
CA LYS A 44 12.88 -4.14 -0.18
C LYS A 44 11.72 -3.77 -1.11
N ASN A 45 11.03 -4.76 -1.67
CA ASN A 45 9.88 -4.54 -2.55
C ASN A 45 8.75 -3.83 -1.80
N MET A 46 8.44 -4.25 -0.57
CA MET A 46 7.39 -3.63 0.24
C MET A 46 7.75 -2.19 0.64
N GLN A 47 9.01 -1.92 0.97
CA GLN A 47 9.49 -0.56 1.23
C GLN A 47 9.42 0.36 0.00
N GLU A 48 9.67 -0.18 -1.19
CA GLU A 48 9.51 0.57 -2.45
C GLU A 48 8.04 0.89 -2.71
N LEU A 49 7.14 -0.10 -2.58
CA LEU A 49 5.70 0.11 -2.72
C LEU A 49 5.15 1.15 -1.71
N GLN A 50 5.59 1.07 -0.46
CA GLN A 50 5.22 2.05 0.56
C GLN A 50 5.71 3.47 0.19
N SER A 51 6.91 3.58 -0.38
CA SER A 51 7.44 4.86 -0.85
C SER A 51 6.57 5.46 -1.96
N ASP A 52 6.12 4.63 -2.90
CA ASP A 52 5.29 5.06 -4.02
C ASP A 52 3.93 5.61 -3.52
N PHE A 53 3.26 4.91 -2.59
CA PHE A 53 2.02 5.43 -1.99
C PHE A 53 2.23 6.71 -1.18
N ARG A 54 3.39 6.85 -0.51
CA ARG A 54 3.75 8.10 0.20
C ARG A 54 4.07 9.25 -0.76
N GLU A 55 4.53 8.97 -1.97
CA GLU A 55 4.71 9.98 -3.02
C GLU A 55 3.34 10.41 -3.56
N MET A 56 2.46 9.46 -3.87
CA MET A 56 1.07 9.73 -4.27
C MET A 56 0.33 10.62 -3.26
N LEU A 57 0.49 10.36 -1.95
CA LEU A 57 -0.08 11.23 -0.91
C LEU A 57 0.44 12.67 -0.95
N LYS A 58 1.72 12.88 -1.28
CA LYS A 58 2.26 14.24 -1.41
C LYS A 58 1.62 14.95 -2.60
N ASP A 59 1.36 14.25 -3.67
CA ASP A 59 0.77 14.83 -4.88
C ASP A 59 -0.70 15.20 -4.64
N ILE A 60 -1.44 14.33 -3.93
CA ILE A 60 -2.76 14.64 -3.38
C ILE A 60 -2.72 15.92 -2.52
N GLU A 61 -1.75 16.04 -1.60
CA GLU A 61 -1.64 17.19 -0.69
C GLU A 61 -1.26 18.50 -1.37
N LYS A 62 -0.56 18.43 -2.50
CA LYS A 62 -0.28 19.61 -3.34
C LYS A 62 -1.43 19.98 -4.27
N GLY A 63 -2.45 19.14 -4.37
CA GLY A 63 -3.52 19.28 -5.37
C GLY A 63 -3.05 18.99 -6.79
N GLU A 64 -2.05 18.11 -6.93
CA GLU A 64 -1.50 17.65 -8.21
C GLU A 64 -2.24 16.42 -8.76
N MET A 65 -3.31 15.96 -8.07
CA MET A 65 -4.18 14.86 -8.48
C MET A 65 -5.61 15.36 -8.68
N ASP A 66 -6.26 14.89 -9.75
CA ASP A 66 -7.66 15.20 -10.03
C ASP A 66 -8.63 14.07 -9.62
N GLU A 67 -9.93 14.34 -9.72
CA GLU A 67 -10.98 13.41 -9.29
C GLU A 67 -11.11 12.17 -10.18
N GLU A 68 -10.71 12.24 -11.45
CA GLU A 68 -10.78 11.11 -12.38
C GLU A 68 -9.62 10.16 -12.08
N GLU A 69 -8.40 10.71 -11.96
CA GLU A 69 -7.21 9.97 -11.54
C GLU A 69 -7.40 9.30 -10.18
N ALA A 70 -7.95 10.03 -9.19
CA ALA A 70 -8.22 9.44 -7.88
C ALA A 70 -9.26 8.32 -7.93
N ALA A 71 -10.27 8.43 -8.80
CA ALA A 71 -11.29 7.40 -8.96
C ALA A 71 -10.73 6.12 -9.60
N GLU A 72 -9.89 6.25 -10.62
CA GLU A 72 -9.20 5.11 -11.27
C GLU A 72 -8.32 4.35 -10.25
N ILE A 73 -7.54 5.08 -9.44
CA ILE A 73 -6.69 4.45 -8.43
C ILE A 73 -7.52 3.75 -7.34
N ILE A 74 -8.64 4.34 -6.91
CA ILE A 74 -9.53 3.69 -5.93
C ILE A 74 -10.08 2.38 -6.49
N GLU A 75 -10.54 2.38 -7.75
CA GLU A 75 -11.06 1.18 -8.42
C GLU A 75 -9.99 0.09 -8.50
N GLU A 76 -8.75 0.43 -8.91
CA GLU A 76 -7.63 -0.51 -8.94
C GLU A 76 -7.32 -1.09 -7.54
N LEU A 77 -7.31 -0.27 -6.49
CA LEU A 77 -7.04 -0.72 -5.12
C LEU A 77 -8.16 -1.62 -4.57
N GLU A 78 -9.42 -1.32 -4.90
CA GLU A 78 -10.57 -2.14 -4.52
C GLU A 78 -10.58 -3.48 -5.26
N GLU A 79 -10.21 -3.50 -6.54
CA GLU A 79 -10.03 -4.72 -7.32
C GLU A 79 -8.92 -5.60 -6.73
N MET A 80 -7.78 -5.03 -6.37
CA MET A 80 -6.69 -5.78 -5.71
C MET A 80 -7.14 -6.40 -4.39
N LYS A 81 -7.93 -5.68 -3.57
CA LYS A 81 -8.48 -6.23 -2.32
C LYS A 81 -9.51 -7.35 -2.56
N GLN A 82 -10.37 -7.21 -3.56
CA GLN A 82 -11.36 -8.24 -3.89
C GLN A 82 -10.71 -9.51 -4.44
N GLU A 83 -9.65 -9.39 -5.24
CA GLU A 83 -8.90 -10.56 -5.73
C GLU A 83 -8.26 -11.35 -4.58
N ASP A 84 -7.78 -10.68 -3.52
CA ASP A 84 -7.29 -11.35 -2.32
C ASP A 84 -8.43 -12.02 -1.51
N GLU A 85 -9.60 -11.39 -1.37
CA GLU A 85 -10.76 -11.95 -0.64
C GLU A 85 -11.39 -13.16 -1.37
N ASP A 86 -11.54 -13.11 -2.70
CA ASP A 86 -12.11 -14.22 -3.49
C ASP A 86 -11.21 -15.48 -3.49
N LEU A 87 -9.91 -15.33 -3.19
CA LEU A 87 -8.97 -16.45 -3.02
C LEU A 87 -9.05 -17.13 -1.64
N GLU A 88 -9.66 -16.49 -0.64
CA GLU A 88 -9.83 -17.03 0.71
C GLU A 88 -11.16 -17.81 0.91
N GLU A 89 -12.13 -17.71 -0.01
CA GLU A 89 -13.44 -18.40 0.09
C GLU A 89 -13.48 -19.87 -0.41
N ASP A 90 -12.37 -20.45 -0.90
CA ASP A 90 -12.31 -21.86 -1.40
C ASP A 90 -11.56 -22.85 -0.47
#